data_AF-A0A2S4N4G4-F1
#
_entry.id   AF-A0A2S4N4G4-F1
#
_cell.length_a   1.000
_cell.length_b   1.000
_cell.length_c   1.000
_cell.angle_alpha   90.00
_cell.angle_beta   90.00
_cell.angle_gamma   90.00
#
_symmetry.space_group_name_H-M   'P 1'
#
loop_
_entity.id
_entity.type
_entity.pdbx_description
1 polymer ?
#
loop_
_entity_poly.entity_id
_entity_poly.type
_entity_poly.pdbx_seq_one_letter_code
_entity_poly.pdbx_strand_id
1 'polypeptide(L)'
;MKVNTPKILFENNVKIYVLPKDKIIFESELEKQSIEYYCDIENQPMFESGIRYFIKNDDRIKIDKILTENKIIANTETILTSDYRDEKKAMKLYLKVGGIIFGIMILIIIVEKLIK
;
A
#
# COMPACT_ATOMS: atom_id res chain seq x y z
N MET A 1 -16.77 -3.51 20.88
CA MET A 1 -16.07 -2.24 20.61
C MET A 1 -16.68 -1.62 19.36
N LYS A 2 -16.93 -0.29 19.31
CA LYS A 2 -17.77 0.33 18.27
C LYS A 2 -17.00 0.53 16.96
N VAL A 3 -17.11 -0.46 16.09
CA VAL A 3 -16.80 -0.33 14.66
C VAL A 3 -17.83 0.62 14.05
N ASN A 4 -17.37 1.64 13.32
CA ASN A 4 -18.20 2.65 12.65
C ASN A 4 -18.94 3.62 13.58
N THR A 5 -18.19 4.51 14.23
CA THR A 5 -18.80 5.66 14.91
C THR A 5 -18.86 6.87 13.97
N PRO A 6 -19.99 7.14 13.27
CA PRO A 6 -20.09 8.24 12.31
C PRO A 6 -19.88 9.62 12.95
N LYS A 7 -19.97 9.72 14.28
CA LYS A 7 -19.63 10.94 15.04
C LYS A 7 -18.20 11.42 14.76
N ILE A 8 -17.27 10.50 14.48
CA ILE A 8 -15.87 10.83 14.17
C ILE A 8 -15.75 11.70 12.92
N LEU A 9 -16.69 11.59 11.95
CA LEU A 9 -16.71 12.43 10.74
C LEU A 9 -16.87 13.93 11.05
N PHE A 10 -17.58 14.25 12.13
CA PHE A 10 -17.89 15.63 12.53
C PHE A 10 -16.92 16.19 13.57
N GLU A 11 -15.97 15.37 14.03
CA GLU A 11 -14.90 15.73 14.96
C GLU A 11 -13.59 15.97 14.20
N ASN A 12 -12.59 16.56 14.86
CA ASN A 12 -11.27 16.76 14.26
C ASN A 12 -10.59 15.39 14.02
N ASN A 13 -10.62 14.94 12.77
CA ASN A 13 -10.22 13.60 12.37
C ASN A 13 -9.04 13.63 11.40
N VAL A 14 -8.29 12.53 11.40
CA VAL A 14 -7.24 12.25 10.43
C VAL A 14 -7.78 11.23 9.45
N LYS A 15 -7.59 11.49 8.16
CA LYS A 15 -7.94 10.57 7.08
C LYS A 15 -6.72 9.77 6.67
N ILE A 16 -6.87 8.46 6.69
CA ILE A 16 -5.82 7.51 6.33
C ILE A 16 -6.39 6.56 5.29
N TYR A 17 -5.64 6.33 4.24
CA TYR A 17 -5.99 5.39 3.19
C TYR A 17 -5.08 4.17 3.29
N VAL A 18 -5.65 3.02 3.62
CA VAL A 18 -4.88 1.77 3.80
C VAL A 18 -5.11 0.86 2.61
N LEU A 19 -4.05 0.27 2.05
CA LEU A 19 -4.19 -0.65 0.93
C LEU A 19 -5.05 -1.87 1.32
N PRO A 20 -5.92 -2.39 0.43
CA PRO A 20 -6.81 -3.51 0.76
C PRO A 20 -6.07 -4.76 1.27
N LYS A 21 -4.84 -4.98 0.82
CA LYS A 21 -3.97 -6.08 1.27
C LYS A 21 -3.60 -6.01 2.75
N ASP A 22 -3.52 -4.81 3.31
CA ASP A 22 -3.11 -4.56 4.70
C ASP A 22 -4.31 -4.30 5.62
N LYS A 23 -5.54 -4.30 5.08
CA LYS A 23 -6.81 -4.03 5.78
C LYS A 23 -6.94 -4.84 7.07
N ILE A 24 -6.79 -6.16 6.98
CA ILE A 24 -7.04 -7.09 8.09
C ILE A 24 -6.09 -6.82 9.25
N ILE A 25 -4.81 -6.57 8.94
CA ILE A 25 -3.79 -6.29 9.94
C ILE A 25 -4.08 -4.94 10.60
N PHE A 26 -4.41 -3.93 9.79
CA PHE A 26 -4.72 -2.60 10.28
C PHE A 26 -5.93 -2.59 11.23
N GLU A 27 -7.06 -3.16 10.83
CA GLU A 27 -8.26 -3.24 11.67
C GLU A 27 -8.01 -4.06 12.95
N SER A 28 -7.24 -5.15 12.87
CA SER A 28 -6.87 -5.94 14.04
C SER A 28 -6.04 -5.14 15.05
N GLU A 29 -5.08 -4.33 14.59
CA GLU A 29 -4.25 -3.49 15.47
C GLU A 29 -5.05 -2.34 16.09
N LEU A 30 -5.99 -1.74 15.34
CA LEU A 30 -6.92 -0.75 15.87
C LEU A 30 -7.77 -1.32 17.01
N GLU A 31 -8.30 -2.53 16.82
CA GLU A 31 -9.10 -3.24 17.81
C GLU A 31 -8.30 -3.57 19.07
N LYS A 32 -7.07 -4.10 18.93
CA LYS A 32 -6.19 -4.40 20.07
C LYS A 32 -5.92 -3.17 20.93
N GLN A 33 -5.76 -2.01 20.31
CA GLN A 33 -5.43 -0.75 21.00
C GLN A 33 -6.67 0.06 21.41
N SER A 34 -7.87 -0.51 21.24
CA SER A 34 -9.13 0.15 21.56
C SER A 34 -9.36 1.49 20.83
N ILE A 35 -8.86 1.61 19.60
CA ILE A 35 -8.98 2.84 18.79
C ILE A 35 -10.31 2.84 18.04
N GLU A 36 -11.08 3.92 18.20
CA GLU A 36 -12.33 4.10 17.46
C GLU A 36 -12.04 4.61 16.04
N TYR A 37 -12.67 3.99 15.05
CA TYR A 37 -12.54 4.38 13.65
C TYR A 37 -13.88 4.32 12.92
N TYR A 38 -13.97 5.06 11.81
CA TYR A 38 -15.06 4.99 10.85
C TYR A 38 -14.51 4.67 9.47
N CYS A 39 -15.09 3.68 8.80
CA CYS A 39 -14.67 3.23 7.47
C CYS A 39 -15.79 3.53 6.47
N ASP A 40 -15.51 4.37 5.48
CA ASP A 40 -16.49 4.80 4.48
C ASP A 40 -16.32 3.98 3.20
N ILE A 41 -16.73 2.70 3.25
CA ILE A 41 -16.59 1.76 2.13
C ILE A 41 -17.63 2.05 1.04
N GLU A 42 -18.83 2.50 1.43
CA GLU A 42 -19.96 2.67 0.51
C GLU A 42 -19.88 3.97 -0.31
N ASN A 43 -19.34 5.05 0.25
CA ASN A 43 -19.24 6.34 -0.46
C ASN A 43 -17.86 6.60 -1.08
N GLN A 44 -17.00 5.59 -1.19
CA GLN A 44 -15.67 5.76 -1.77
C GLN A 44 -15.67 5.43 -3.27
N PRO A 45 -15.60 6.43 -4.17
CA PRO A 45 -15.71 6.21 -5.61
C PRO A 45 -14.47 5.53 -6.22
N MET A 46 -13.35 5.47 -5.50
CA MET A 46 -12.08 4.98 -6.03
C MET A 46 -11.30 4.22 -4.95
N PHE A 47 -11.15 2.90 -5.14
CA PHE A 47 -10.35 2.01 -4.29
C PHE A 47 -8.86 2.01 -4.64
N GLU A 48 -8.46 2.63 -5.76
CA GLU A 48 -7.06 2.64 -6.22
C GLU A 48 -6.10 3.24 -5.19
N SER A 49 -6.56 4.23 -4.42
CA SER A 49 -5.78 4.87 -3.36
C SER A 49 -5.81 4.15 -2.01
N GLY A 50 -6.55 3.03 -1.89
CA GLY A 50 -6.77 2.31 -0.63
C GLY A 50 -8.11 2.65 0.04
N ILE A 51 -8.46 1.89 1.08
CA ILE A 51 -9.67 2.03 1.90
C ILE A 51 -9.51 3.22 2.85
N ARG A 52 -10.48 4.14 2.85
CA ARG A 52 -10.45 5.35 3.68
C ARG A 52 -10.97 5.08 5.09
N TYR A 53 -10.12 5.36 6.08
CA TYR A 53 -10.42 5.35 7.49
C TYR A 53 -10.37 6.76 8.06
N PHE A 54 -11.34 7.06 8.92
CA PHE A 54 -11.40 8.27 9.73
C PHE A 54 -11.15 7.90 11.18
N ILE A 55 -10.13 8.54 11.77
CA ILE A 55 -9.68 8.26 13.14
C ILE A 55 -9.53 9.60 13.87
N LYS A 56 -9.80 9.64 15.18
CA LYS A 56 -9.62 10.86 15.98
C LYS A 56 -8.16 11.29 15.97
N ASN A 57 -7.93 12.60 15.89
CA ASN A 57 -6.58 13.15 15.84
C ASN A 57 -5.78 12.88 17.14
N ASP A 58 -6.45 12.70 18.27
CA ASP A 58 -5.83 12.33 19.55
C ASP A 58 -5.07 10.99 19.48
N ASP A 59 -5.52 10.07 18.61
CA ASP A 59 -4.89 8.77 18.42
C ASP A 59 -3.83 8.77 17.31
N ARG A 60 -3.52 9.92 16.70
CA ARG A 60 -2.57 10.04 15.58
C ARG A 60 -1.20 9.41 15.89
N ILE A 61 -0.69 9.60 17.11
CA ILE A 61 0.60 9.02 17.53
C ILE A 61 0.53 7.48 17.57
N LYS A 62 -0.59 6.92 18.03
CA LYS A 62 -0.79 5.46 18.07
C LYS A 62 -0.88 4.89 16.66
N ILE A 63 -1.57 5.60 15.76
CA ILE A 63 -1.68 5.18 14.36
C ILE A 63 -0.32 5.19 13.66
N ASP A 64 0.46 6.25 13.82
CA ASP A 64 1.79 6.34 13.20
C ASP A 64 2.71 5.18 13.64
N LYS A 65 2.60 4.79 14.92
CA LYS A 65 3.25 3.60 15.47
C LYS A 65 2.75 2.30 14.82
N ILE A 66 1.43 2.10 14.71
CA ILE A 66 0.83 0.93 14.05
C ILE A 66 1.33 0.79 12.61
N LEU A 67 1.33 1.89 11.85
CA LEU A 67 1.75 1.91 10.45
C LEU A 67 3.23 1.54 10.31
N THR A 68 4.08 2.14 11.15
CA THR A 68 5.53 1.95 11.10
C THR A 68 5.94 0.54 11.55
N GLU A 69 5.41 0.05 12.68
CA GLU A 69 5.78 -1.24 13.25
C GLU A 69 5.33 -2.42 12.38
N ASN A 70 4.13 -2.32 11.81
CA ASN A 70 3.57 -3.37 10.96
C ASN A 70 3.93 -3.21 9.48
N LYS A 71 4.70 -2.17 9.12
CA LYS A 71 5.09 -1.84 7.73
C LYS A 71 3.87 -1.75 6.80
N ILE A 72 2.75 -1.24 7.34
CA ILE A 72 1.49 -1.06 6.62
C ILE A 72 1.68 0.12 5.68
N ILE A 73 1.33 -0.08 4.41
CA ILE A 73 1.41 1.00 3.42
C ILE A 73 0.09 1.77 3.46
N ALA A 74 0.18 3.02 3.91
CA ALA A 74 -0.96 3.89 4.01
C ALA A 74 -0.64 5.29 3.47
N ASN A 75 -1.60 5.88 2.76
CA ASN A 75 -1.53 7.28 2.34
C ASN A 75 -2.24 8.14 3.39
N THR A 76 -1.58 9.18 3.85
CA THR A 76 -2.24 10.32 4.48
C THR A 76 -2.49 11.38 3.41
N GLU A 77 -3.47 12.27 3.57
CA GLU A 77 -3.83 13.30 2.56
C GLU A 77 -2.63 14.12 2.02
N THR A 78 -1.54 14.20 2.77
CA THR A 78 -0.32 14.94 2.42
C THR A 78 0.77 14.13 1.72
N ILE A 79 0.69 12.79 1.69
CA ILE A 79 1.74 11.93 1.13
C ILE A 79 1.08 10.83 0.28
N LEU A 80 1.12 11.01 -1.04
CA LEU A 80 0.87 9.96 -2.02
C LEU A 80 2.03 8.97 -1.95
N THR A 81 1.84 7.84 -1.26
CA THR A 81 2.78 6.71 -1.37
C THR A 81 2.40 5.91 -2.61
N SER A 82 3.21 6.03 -3.67
CA SER A 82 3.31 4.97 -4.67
C SER A 82 3.94 3.77 -3.96
N ASP A 83 3.34 2.58 -4.09
CA ASP A 83 3.87 1.36 -3.51
C ASP A 83 5.14 0.91 -4.26
N TYR A 84 6.25 1.52 -3.88
CA TYR A 84 7.59 1.24 -4.40
C TYR A 84 7.98 -0.24 -4.33
N ARG A 85 7.35 -1.05 -3.46
CA ARG A 85 7.67 -2.48 -3.31
C ARG A 85 7.14 -3.31 -4.48
N ASP A 86 6.01 -2.92 -5.05
CA ASP A 86 5.43 -3.59 -6.20
C ASP A 86 6.13 -3.17 -7.51
N GLU A 87 6.55 -1.90 -7.63
CA GLU A 87 7.42 -1.43 -8.72
C GLU A 87 8.76 -2.20 -8.75
N LYS A 88 9.36 -2.47 -7.58
CA LYS A 88 10.62 -3.23 -7.49
C LYS A 88 10.51 -4.68 -7.96
N LYS A 89 9.34 -5.31 -7.78
CA LYS A 89 9.09 -6.68 -8.28
C LYS A 89 8.90 -6.68 -9.79
N ALA A 90 8.15 -5.71 -10.33
CA ALA A 90 7.98 -5.55 -11.76
C ALA A 90 9.34 -5.29 -12.45
N MET A 91 10.17 -4.40 -11.88
CA MET A 91 11.49 -4.09 -12.41
C MET A 91 12.43 -5.31 -12.44
N LYS A 92 12.40 -6.17 -11.40
CA LYS A 92 13.15 -7.44 -11.42
C LYS A 92 12.69 -8.38 -12.54
N LEU A 93 11.39 -8.43 -12.82
CA LEU A 93 10.86 -9.24 -13.91
C LEU A 93 11.32 -8.69 -15.28
N TYR A 94 11.23 -7.38 -15.49
CA TYR A 94 11.70 -6.71 -16.70
C TYR A 94 13.20 -6.93 -16.94
N LEU A 95 14.04 -6.81 -15.90
CA LEU A 95 15.48 -7.08 -16.01
C LEU A 95 15.77 -8.54 -16.35
N LYS A 96 15.02 -9.49 -15.77
CA LYS A 96 15.19 -10.92 -16.04
C LYS A 96 14.82 -11.26 -17.49
N VAL A 97 13.69 -10.75 -17.98
CA VAL A 97 13.24 -10.98 -19.36
C VAL A 97 14.17 -10.28 -20.36
N GLY A 98 14.54 -9.02 -20.10
CA GLY A 98 15.45 -8.26 -20.95
C GLY A 98 16.84 -8.93 -21.05
N GLY A 99 17.36 -9.45 -19.94
CA GLY A 99 18.63 -10.19 -19.93
C GLY A 99 18.60 -11.46 -20.77
N ILE A 100 17.48 -12.20 -20.78
CA ILE A 100 17.33 -13.41 -21.61
C ILE A 100 17.35 -13.03 -23.10
N ILE A 101 16.58 -12.02 -23.51
CA ILE A 101 16.52 -11.55 -24.90
C ILE A 101 17.91 -11.09 -25.36
N PHE A 102 18.60 -10.31 -24.53
CA PHE A 102 19.94 -9.83 -24.83
C PHE A 102 20.96 -10.97 -24.93
N GLY A 103 20.85 -11.98 -24.05
CA GLY A 103 21.65 -13.19 -24.10
C GLY A 103 21.46 -13.96 -25.42
N ILE A 104 20.22 -14.12 -25.88
CA ILE A 104 19.90 -14.79 -27.15
C ILE A 104 20.49 -14.00 -28.33
N MET A 105 20.38 -12.68 -28.35
CA MET A 105 20.98 -11.84 -29.40
C MET A 105 22.49 -12.04 -29.49
N ILE A 106 23.20 -12.04 -28.36
CA ILE A 106 24.65 -12.27 -28.34
C ILE A 106 24.98 -13.68 -28.86
N LEU A 107 24.21 -14.68 -28.46
CA LEU A 107 24.41 -16.07 -28.86
C LEU A 107 24.28 -16.24 -30.38
N ILE A 108 23.28 -15.60 -30.99
CA ILE A 108 23.09 -15.60 -32.45
C ILE A 108 24.30 -14.97 -33.16
N ILE A 109 24.77 -13.81 -32.69
CA ILE A 109 25.95 -13.13 -33.27
C ILE A 109 27.21 -14.00 -33.18
N ILE A 110 27.43 -14.67 -32.05
CA ILE A 110 28.58 -15.57 -31.88
C ILE A 110 28.47 -16.76 -32.82
N VAL A 111 27.29 -17.37 -32.93
CA VAL A 111 27.05 -18.51 -33.83
C VAL A 111 27.23 -18.12 -35.29
N GLU A 112 26.70 -16.97 -35.72
CA GLU A 112 26.93 -16.44 -37.07
C GLU A 112 28.41 -16.25 -37.37
N LYS A 113 29.18 -15.74 -36.41
CA LYS A 113 30.62 -15.51 -36.55
C LYS A 113 31.45 -16.81 -36.51
N LEU A 114 30.90 -17.91 -35.99
CA LEU A 114 31.55 -19.23 -35.95
C LEU A 114 31.23 -20.07 -37.20
N ILE A 115 30.04 -19.88 -37.78
CA ILE A 115 29.59 -20.61 -38.97
C ILE A 115 30.16 -19.98 -40.26
N LYS A 116 30.50 -18.68 -40.22
CA LYS A 116 31.03 -17.91 -41.35
C LYS A 116 32.52 -17.68 -41.22
#